data_AF-A0AAW2UH28-F1
#
_entry.id   AF-A0AAW2UH28-F1
#
_cell.length_a   1.000
_cell.length_b   1.000
_cell.length_c   1.000
_cell.angle_alpha   90.00
_cell.angle_beta   90.00
_cell.angle_gamma   90.00
#
_symmetry.space_group_name_H-M   'P 1'
#
loop_
_entity.id
_entity.type
_entity.pdbx_description
1 polymer ?
#
loop_
_entity_poly.entity_id
_entity_poly.type
_entity_poly.pdbx_seq_one_letter_code
_entity_poly.pdbx_strand_id
1 'polypeptide(L)' 'MLCMSQIYAVLDRHIRYAATKVFFGTKMIEGSSVQEHGVKMLSLVEKLKDLKANLERRRTLT' A
#
# COMPACT_ATOMS: atom_id res chain seq x y z
N MET A 1 8.13 -14.24 23.41
CA MET A 1 9.13 -13.64 22.49
C MET A 1 8.75 -14.07 21.08
N LEU A 2 8.34 -13.14 20.21
CA LEU A 2 8.00 -13.48 18.82
C LEU A 2 9.30 -13.75 18.05
N CYS A 3 9.32 -14.78 17.21
CA CYS A 3 10.47 -15.01 16.35
C CYS A 3 10.50 -13.96 15.22
N MET A 4 11.67 -13.74 14.62
CA MET A 4 11.88 -12.69 13.61
C MET A 4 10.89 -12.79 12.44
N SER A 5 10.52 -13.99 12.00
CA SER A 5 9.56 -14.19 10.89
C SER A 5 8.14 -13.71 11.25
N GLN A 6 7.71 -13.86 12.51
CA GLN A 6 6.42 -13.35 12.96
C GLN A 6 6.40 -11.81 13.01
N ILE A 7 7.51 -11.19 13.41
CA ILE A 7 7.64 -9.72 13.43
C ILE A 7 7.54 -9.16 11.99
N TYR A 8 8.23 -9.77 11.03
CA TYR A 8 8.12 -9.38 9.61
C TYR A 8 6.71 -9.59 9.05
N ALA A 9 6.05 -10.70 9.37
CA ALA A 9 4.67 -10.95 8.92
C ALA A 9 3.67 -9.90 9.44
N VAL A 10 3.83 -9.46 10.70
CA VAL A 10 3.01 -8.40 11.30
C VAL A 10 3.30 -7.05 10.62
N LEU A 11 4.57 -6.74 10.38
CA LEU A 11 4.98 -5.52 9.69
C LEU A 11 4.40 -5.46 8.27
N ASP A 12 4.52 -6.54 7.50
CA ASP A 12 3.99 -6.65 6.14
C ASP A 12 2.46 -6.47 6.09
N ARG A 13 1.76 -7.00 7.10
CA ARG A 13 0.31 -6.81 7.25
C ARG A 13 -0.03 -5.35 7.56
N HIS A 14 0.73 -4.71 8.44
CA HIS A 14 0.52 -3.32 8.81
C HIS A 14 0.76 -2.37 7.62
N ILE A 15 1.83 -2.59 6.86
CA ILE A 15 2.15 -1.77 5.68
C ILE A 15 1.05 -1.92 4.61
N ARG A 16 0.57 -3.14 4.34
CA ARG A 16 -0.55 -3.37 3.42
C ARG A 16 -1.82 -2.68 3.89
N TYR A 17 -2.14 -2.79 5.18
CA TYR A 17 -3.32 -2.15 5.75
C TYR A 17 -3.25 -0.61 5.65
N ALA A 18 -2.11 -0.01 5.99
CA ALA A 18 -1.91 1.43 5.90
C ALA A 18 -2.06 1.95 4.47
N ALA A 19 -1.41 1.29 3.50
CA ALA A 19 -1.51 1.66 2.09
C ALA A 19 -2.95 1.53 1.55
N THR A 20 -3.64 0.46 1.92
CA THR A 20 -5.04 0.22 1.54
C THR A 20 -5.98 1.26 2.15
N LYS A 21 -5.76 1.63 3.43
CA LYS A 21 -6.53 2.67 4.11
C LYS A 21 -6.38 4.02 3.41
N VAL A 22 -5.17 4.40 3.01
CA VAL A 22 -4.92 5.65 2.27
C VAL A 22 -5.64 5.62 0.92
N PHE A 23 -5.57 4.51 0.19
CA PHE A 23 -6.24 4.37 -1.10
C PHE A 23 -7.76 4.55 -0.99
N PHE A 24 -8.43 3.78 -0.13
CA PHE A 24 -9.88 3.89 0.04
C PHE A 24 -10.33 5.17 0.76
N GLY A 25 -9.44 5.78 1.55
CA GLY A 25 -9.69 7.06 2.21
C GLY A 25 -9.53 8.26 1.28
N THR A 26 -8.88 8.10 0.13
CA THR A 26 -8.68 9.18 -0.85
C THR A 26 -9.98 9.41 -1.62
N LYS A 27 -10.86 10.23 -1.05
CA LYS A 27 -12.08 10.68 -1.73
C LYS A 27 -11.78 11.85 -2.65
N MET A 28 -12.52 11.91 -3.76
CA MET A 28 -12.55 13.11 -4.58
C MET A 28 -13.24 14.23 -3.80
N ILE A 29 -12.69 15.44 -3.85
CA ILE A 29 -13.27 16.62 -3.22
C ILE A 29 -14.33 17.17 -4.18
N GLU A 30 -15.49 17.57 -3.66
CA GLU A 30 -16.53 18.20 -4.47
C GLU A 30 -15.99 19.46 -5.16
N GLY A 31 -16.28 19.63 -6.45
CA GLY A 31 -15.75 20.73 -7.26
C GLY A 31 -14.29 20.58 -7.69
N SER A 32 -13.58 19.52 -7.28
CA SER A 32 -12.20 19.26 -7.74
C SER A 32 -12.14 18.57 -9.11
N SER A 33 -11.00 18.71 -9.80
CA SER A 33 -10.79 18.12 -11.12
C SER A 33 -10.73 16.59 -11.06
N VAL A 34 -11.57 15.94 -11.88
CA VAL A 34 -11.57 14.48 -12.06
C VAL A 34 -10.23 13.99 -12.58
N GLN A 35 -9.57 14.74 -13.47
CA GLN A 35 -8.27 14.37 -14.02
C GLN A 35 -7.20 14.36 -12.93
N GLU A 36 -7.12 15.41 -12.11
CA GLU A 36 -6.15 15.48 -11.02
C GLU A 36 -6.39 14.39 -9.98
N HIS A 37 -7.65 14.13 -9.65
CA HIS A 37 -8.03 13.02 -8.77
C HIS A 37 -7.61 11.67 -9.39
N GLY A 38 -7.87 11.46 -10.68
CA GLY A 38 -7.48 10.25 -11.41
C GLY A 38 -5.98 10.01 -11.38
N VAL A 39 -5.17 11.05 -11.62
CA VAL A 39 -3.69 10.96 -11.53
C VAL A 39 -3.24 10.58 -10.12
N LYS A 40 -3.83 11.19 -9.08
CA LYS A 40 -3.54 10.82 -7.67
C LYS A 40 -3.88 9.36 -7.39
N MET A 41 -5.04 8.89 -7.86
CA MET A 41 -5.46 7.50 -7.69
C MET A 41 -4.53 6.52 -8.42
N LEU A 42 -4.12 6.83 -9.64
CA LEU A 42 -3.15 6.02 -10.40
C LEU A 42 -1.82 5.91 -9.67
N SER A 43 -1.29 7.01 -9.14
CA SER A 43 -0.05 7.00 -8.35
C SER A 43 -0.16 6.12 -7.09
N LEU A 44 -1.31 6.10 -6.43
CA LEU A 44 -1.54 5.22 -5.29
C LEU A 44 -1.61 3.74 -5.71
N VAL A 45 -2.20 3.42 -6.86
CA VAL A 45 -2.20 2.05 -7.41
C VAL A 45 -0.80 1.57 -7.74
N GLU A 46 0.05 2.42 -8.33
CA GLU A 46 1.45 2.08 -8.59
C GLU A 46 2.21 1.77 -7.31
N LYS A 47 2.08 2.61 -6.27
CA LYS A 47 2.67 2.36 -4.95
C LYS A 47 2.21 1.04 -4.33
N LEU A 48 0.96 0.65 -4.52
CA LEU A 48 0.44 -0.65 -4.05
C LEU A 48 1.05 -1.83 -4.81
N LYS A 49 1.26 -1.70 -6.12
CA LYS A 49 1.95 -2.72 -6.93
C LYS A 49 3.40 -2.87 -6.51
N ASP A 50 4.11 -1.77 -6.31
CA ASP A 50 5.50 -1.77 -5.85
C ASP A 50 5.63 -2.37 -4.45
N LEU A 51 4.69 -2.04 -3.56
CA LEU A 51 4.61 -2.65 -2.24
C LEU A 51 4.46 -4.17 -2.36
N LYS A 52 3.52 -4.65 -3.18
CA LYS A 52 3.33 -6.10 -3.40
C LYS A 52 4.62 -6.76 -3.90
N ALA A 53 5.26 -6.20 -4.92
CA ALA A 53 6.50 -6.73 -5.48
C ALA A 53 7.64 -6.77 -4.45
N ASN A 54 7.77 -5.74 -3.61
CA ASN A 54 8.77 -5.70 -2.54
C ASN A 54 8.50 -6.73 -1.44
N LEU A 55 7.24 -6.96 -1.08
CA LEU A 55 6.86 -7.99 -0.12
C LEU A 55 7.12 -9.40 -0.67
N GLU A 56 6.81 -9.65 -1.93
CA GLU A 56 7.10 -10.93 -2.60
C GLU A 56 8.61 -11.19 -2.66
N ARG A 57 9.40 -10.17 -3.03
CA ARG A 57 10.87 -10.27 -3.03
C ARG A 57 11.44 -10.61 -1.64
N ARG A 58 10.91 -9.98 -0.59
CA ARG A 58 11.34 -10.25 0.80
C ARG A 58 11.01 -11.68 1.21
N ARG A 59 9.86 -12.22 0.80
CA ARG A 59 9.47 -13.61 1.07
C ARG A 59 10.37 -14.62 0.36
N THR A 60 10.88 -14.31 -0.83
CA THR A 60 11.79 -15.20 -1.59
C THR A 60 13.24 -15.17 -1.11
N LEU A 61 13.63 -14.18 -0.28
CA LEU A 61 15.00 -13.99 0.24
C LEU A 61 15.18 -14.47 1.69
N THR A 62 14.11 -14.94 2.34
CA THR A 62 14.09 -15.51 3.69
C THR A 62 13.65 -16.96 3.65
#